data_AF-A0A2A5T6M7-F1
#
_entry.id   AF-A0A2A5T6M7-F1
#
_cell.length_a   1.000
_cell.length_b   1.000
_cell.length_c   1.000
_cell.angle_alpha   90.00
_cell.angle_beta   90.00
_cell.angle_gamma   90.00
#
_symmetry.space_group_name_H-M   'P 1'
#
loop_
_entity.id
_entity.type
_entity.pdbx_description
1 polymer ?
#
loop_
_entity_poly.entity_id
_entity_poly.type
_entity_poly.pdbx_seq_one_letter_code
_entity_poly.pdbx_strand_id
1 'polypeptide(L)'
;MKKYLIPSGIKQRNKPSRLSVSEVMTIVIAFHQSKYQNLKIHYIHFVWYYLTNEFPKLVSYTKMLKLMQGILVLLCSYLTHRQARPIEIAFVDSSKL
;
A
#
# COMPACT_ATOMS: atom_id res chain seq x y z
N MET A 1 -6.68 20.68 14.25
CA MET A 1 -7.91 21.49 14.10
C MET A 1 -8.89 20.74 13.20
N LYS A 2 -9.99 20.21 13.75
CA LYS A 2 -10.90 19.28 13.04
C LYS A 2 -12.00 20.11 12.36
N LYS A 3 -11.98 20.17 11.02
CA LYS A 3 -12.99 20.91 10.23
C LYS A 3 -14.34 20.20 10.36
N TYR A 4 -15.36 20.94 10.79
CA TYR A 4 -16.73 20.50 10.94
C TYR A 4 -17.27 20.03 9.58
N LEU A 5 -17.67 18.76 9.49
CA LEU A 5 -18.35 18.19 8.33
C LEU A 5 -19.75 18.81 8.21
N ILE A 6 -20.10 19.26 7.01
CA ILE A 6 -21.43 19.74 6.63
C ILE A 6 -22.46 18.63 6.97
N PRO A 7 -23.58 18.94 7.65
CA PRO A 7 -24.56 17.95 8.05
C PRO A 7 -25.41 17.55 6.84
N SER A 8 -24.84 16.75 5.94
CA SER A 8 -25.63 15.76 5.21
C SER A 8 -26.19 14.83 6.30
N GLY A 9 -27.51 14.70 6.45
CA GLY A 9 -28.14 13.86 7.47
C GLY A 9 -27.74 12.36 7.45
N ILE A 10 -26.82 11.99 6.55
CA ILE A 10 -26.19 10.68 6.44
C ILE A 10 -25.00 10.61 7.41
N LYS A 11 -25.16 9.86 8.50
CA LYS A 11 -24.04 9.51 9.40
C LYS A 11 -22.96 8.73 8.62
N GLN A 12 -21.86 9.40 8.26
CA GLN A 12 -20.69 8.72 7.70
C GLN A 12 -19.85 8.07 8.81
N ARG A 13 -19.52 6.79 8.64
CA ARG A 13 -18.69 6.05 9.59
C ARG A 13 -17.22 6.42 9.44
N ASN A 14 -16.75 7.36 10.25
CA ASN A 14 -15.32 7.66 10.38
C ASN A 14 -14.64 6.68 11.35
N LYS A 15 -14.28 5.48 10.86
CA LYS A 15 -13.38 4.57 11.59
C LYS A 15 -12.00 4.60 10.96
N PRO A 16 -10.97 5.15 11.64
CA PRO A 16 -9.62 5.17 11.09
C PRO A 16 -9.14 3.74 10.79
N SER A 17 -8.35 3.60 9.73
CA SER A 17 -7.70 2.33 9.41
C SER A 17 -6.80 1.90 10.57
N ARG A 18 -6.70 0.58 10.77
CA ARG A 18 -5.75 0.00 11.74
C ARG A 18 -4.34 -0.11 11.16
N LEU A 19 -4.22 -0.17 9.83
CA LEU A 19 -2.95 -0.08 9.10
C LEU A 19 -2.70 1.37 8.68
N SER A 20 -1.48 1.82 8.90
CA SER A 20 -0.94 3.08 8.39
C SER A 20 -0.68 3.02 6.88
N VAL A 21 -0.54 4.19 6.26
CA VAL A 21 -0.23 4.32 4.82
C VAL A 21 1.09 3.63 4.48
N SER A 22 2.12 3.79 5.32
CA SER A 22 3.44 3.17 5.12
C SER A 22 3.38 1.63 5.20
N GLU A 23 2.64 1.07 6.15
CA GLU A 23 2.48 -0.39 6.23
C GLU A 23 1.83 -0.96 4.97
N VAL A 24 0.80 -0.28 4.46
CA VAL A 24 0.12 -0.69 3.23
C VAL A 24 1.05 -0.55 2.02
N MET A 25 1.86 0.51 1.93
CA MET A 25 2.91 0.63 0.91
C MET A 25 3.91 -0.51 0.98
N THR A 26 4.40 -0.86 2.18
CA THR A 26 5.36 -1.94 2.37
C THR A 26 4.81 -3.27 1.87
N ILE A 27 3.55 -3.58 2.18
CA ILE A 27 2.87 -4.80 1.69
C ILE A 27 2.78 -4.80 0.16
N VAL A 28 2.46 -3.66 -0.47
CA VAL A 28 2.37 -3.54 -1.94
C VAL A 28 3.74 -3.71 -2.60
N ILE A 29 4.78 -3.08 -2.05
CA ILE A 29 6.15 -3.23 -2.56
C ILE A 29 6.61 -4.68 -2.42
N ALA A 30 6.39 -5.30 -1.27
CA ALA A 30 6.73 -6.71 -1.03
C ALA A 30 5.97 -7.64 -1.99
N PHE A 31 4.70 -7.34 -2.30
CA PHE A 31 3.95 -8.07 -3.32
C PHE A 31 4.63 -7.99 -4.69
N HIS A 32 5.01 -6.79 -5.15
CA HIS A 32 5.67 -6.61 -6.44
C HIS A 32 7.07 -7.25 -6.52
N GLN A 33 7.79 -7.32 -5.41
CA GLN A 33 9.07 -8.03 -5.34
C GLN A 33 8.90 -9.55 -5.23
N SER A 34 7.73 -10.00 -4.82
CA SER A 34 7.40 -11.42 -4.73
C SER A 34 7.00 -11.98 -6.08
N LYS A 35 7.13 -13.29 -6.26
CA LYS A 35 6.70 -14.01 -7.48
C LYS A 35 5.21 -14.42 -7.45
N TYR A 36 4.41 -13.85 -6.54
CA TYR A 36 2.98 -14.18 -6.46
C TYR A 36 2.21 -13.54 -7.62
N GLN A 37 1.39 -14.32 -8.31
CA GLN A 37 0.57 -13.82 -9.42
C GLN A 37 -0.60 -12.94 -8.97
N ASN A 38 -1.12 -13.17 -7.76
CA ASN A 38 -2.31 -12.49 -7.27
C ASN A 38 -2.07 -11.94 -5.85
N LEU A 39 -2.38 -10.65 -5.67
CA LEU A 39 -2.28 -9.96 -4.39
C LEU A 39 -3.07 -10.68 -3.28
N LYS A 40 -4.23 -11.25 -3.59
CA LYS A 40 -5.03 -11.99 -2.60
C LYS A 40 -4.27 -13.19 -2.05
N ILE A 41 -3.59 -13.94 -2.92
CA ILE A 41 -2.80 -15.11 -2.52
C ILE A 41 -1.61 -14.65 -1.69
N HIS A 42 -0.87 -13.64 -2.16
CA HIS A 42 0.23 -13.04 -1.39
C HIS A 42 -0.23 -12.57 -0.01
N TYR A 43 -1.33 -11.83 0.08
CA TYR A 43 -1.82 -11.27 1.33
C TYR A 43 -2.27 -12.36 2.32
N ILE A 44 -3.02 -13.36 1.86
CA ILE A 44 -3.58 -14.40 2.74
C ILE A 44 -2.53 -15.45 3.11
N HIS A 45 -1.70 -15.90 2.16
CA HIS A 45 -0.76 -16.99 2.41
C HIS A 45 0.62 -16.52 2.86
N PHE A 46 1.06 -15.33 2.45
CA PHE A 46 2.38 -14.82 2.83
C PHE A 46 2.29 -13.81 3.96
N VAL A 47 1.60 -12.69 3.75
CA VAL A 47 1.54 -11.60 4.74
C VAL A 47 0.87 -12.05 6.04
N TRP A 48 -0.29 -12.70 5.95
CA TRP A 48 -1.00 -13.17 7.13
C TRP A 48 -0.28 -14.29 7.89
N TYR A 49 0.46 -15.15 7.19
CA TYR A 49 1.10 -16.29 7.85
C TYR A 49 2.48 -15.95 8.40
N TYR A 50 3.29 -15.24 7.62
CA TYR A 50 4.70 -14.98 7.95
C TYR A 50 4.95 -13.57 8.50
N LEU A 51 4.12 -12.58 8.15
CA LEU A 51 4.34 -11.18 8.50
C LEU A 51 3.36 -10.63 9.55
N THR A 52 2.55 -11.49 10.19
CA THR A 52 1.59 -11.02 11.22
C THR A 52 2.27 -10.36 12.41
N ASN A 53 3.49 -10.76 12.76
CA ASN A 53 4.25 -10.12 13.83
C ASN A 53 4.72 -8.71 13.45
N GLU A 54 5.07 -8.50 12.18
CA GLU A 54 5.46 -7.19 11.64
C GLU A 54 4.23 -6.28 11.44
N PHE A 55 3.07 -6.87 11.17
CA PHE A 55 1.80 -6.17 10.97
C PHE A 55 0.73 -6.64 11.96
N PRO A 56 0.87 -6.36 13.28
CA PRO A 56 -0.04 -6.88 14.31
C PRO A 56 -1.48 -6.35 14.16
N LYS A 57 -1.67 -5.31 13.34
CA LYS A 57 -2.94 -4.63 13.09
C LYS A 57 -3.51 -4.90 11.71
N LEU A 58 -3.17 -6.04 11.10
CA LEU A 58 -3.71 -6.50 9.82
C LEU A 58 -5.24 -6.35 9.73
N VAL A 59 -5.70 -6.02 8.54
CA VAL A 59 -7.11 -5.85 8.19
C VAL A 59 -7.54 -6.97 7.24
N SER A 60 -8.84 -7.16 7.05
CA SER A 60 -9.31 -8.11 6.04
C SER A 60 -8.84 -7.70 4.64
N TYR A 61 -8.66 -8.67 3.74
CA TYR A 61 -8.28 -8.43 2.35
C TYR A 61 -9.14 -7.36 1.66
N THR A 62 -10.46 -7.38 1.88
CA THR A 62 -11.38 -6.37 1.31
C THR A 62 -11.08 -4.95 1.81
N LYS A 63 -10.67 -4.80 3.08
CA LYS A 63 -10.24 -3.50 3.62
C LYS A 63 -8.88 -3.10 3.06
N MET A 64 -7.94 -4.05 2.96
CA MET A 64 -6.64 -3.82 2.34
C MET A 64 -6.80 -3.28 0.91
N LEU A 65 -7.69 -3.87 0.11
CA LEU A 65 -7.97 -3.42 -1.25
C LEU A 65 -8.48 -1.97 -1.30
N LYS A 66 -9.40 -1.60 -0.39
CA LYS A 66 -9.89 -0.21 -0.28
C LYS A 66 -8.79 0.78 0.11
N LEU A 67 -7.87 0.38 1.00
CA LEU A 67 -6.73 1.21 1.38
C LEU A 67 -5.76 1.40 0.21
N MET A 68 -5.52 0.31 -0.54
CA MET A 68 -4.62 0.31 -1.69
C MET A 68 -5.06 1.27 -2.80
N GLN A 69 -6.37 1.42 -3.02
CA GLN A 69 -6.92 2.37 -4.01
C GLN A 69 -6.46 3.82 -3.76
N GLY A 70 -6.20 4.19 -2.51
CA GLY A 70 -5.73 5.53 -2.14
C GLY A 70 -4.22 5.72 -2.16
N ILE A 71 -3.43 4.67 -2.42
CA ILE A 71 -1.98 4.67 -2.14
C ILE A 71 -1.10 4.88 -3.35
N LEU A 72 -1.60 4.63 -4.55
CA LEU A 72 -0.81 4.74 -5.78
C LEU A 72 -0.08 6.10 -5.89
N VAL A 73 -0.81 7.20 -5.69
CA VAL A 73 -0.24 8.56 -5.76
C VAL A 73 0.86 8.78 -4.72
N LEU A 74 0.62 8.34 -3.48
CA LEU A 74 1.61 8.46 -2.42
C LEU A 74 2.84 7.58 -2.69
N LEU A 75 2.64 6.38 -3.25
CA LEU A 75 3.72 5.46 -3.55
C LEU A 75 4.58 5.98 -4.70
N CYS A 76 3.96 6.51 -5.76
CA CYS A 76 4.67 7.18 -6.84
C CYS A 76 5.47 8.38 -6.31
N SER A 77 4.85 9.24 -5.50
CA SER A 77 5.54 10.38 -4.87
C SER A 77 6.75 9.94 -4.05
N TYR A 78 6.59 8.91 -3.22
CA TYR A 78 7.68 8.34 -2.41
C TYR A 78 8.81 7.77 -3.28
N LEU A 79 8.48 7.00 -4.32
CA LEU A 79 9.47 6.40 -5.21
C LEU A 79 10.20 7.46 -6.03
N THR A 80 9.50 8.46 -6.59
CA THR A 80 10.12 9.58 -7.30
C THR A 80 11.01 10.39 -6.37
N HIS A 81 10.60 10.60 -5.12
CA HIS A 81 11.42 11.30 -4.13
C HIS A 81 12.69 10.52 -3.77
N ARG A 82 12.62 9.18 -3.72
CA ARG A 82 13.77 8.31 -3.46
C ARG A 82 14.61 8.00 -4.70
N GLN A 83 14.12 8.31 -5.88
CA GLN A 83 14.85 8.09 -7.11
C GLN A 83 16.12 8.96 -7.10
N ALA A 84 17.27 8.34 -7.39
CA ALA A 84 18.50 9.09 -7.56
C ALA A 84 18.30 10.15 -8.66
N ARG A 85 18.99 11.29 -8.54
CA ARG A 85 18.96 12.28 -9.62
C ARG A 85 19.36 11.58 -10.91
N PRO A 86 18.55 11.67 -11.98
CA PRO A 86 18.94 11.10 -13.25
C PRO A 86 20.28 11.74 -13.65
N ILE A 87 21.29 10.90 -13.87
CA ILE A 87 22.48 11.29 -14.61
C ILE A 87 22.03 11.47 -16.08
N GLU A 88 22.77 12.22 -16.90
CA GLU A 88 22.47 12.45 -18.33
C GLU A 88 22.21 11.17 -19.16
N ILE A 89 22.47 10.00 -18.58
CA ILE A 89 22.35 8.69 -19.19
C ILE A 89 21.38 7.87 -18.34
N ALA A 90 20.31 7.37 -18.96
CA ALA A 90 19.39 6.42 -18.35
C ALA A 90 19.59 5.04 -19.01
N PHE A 91 19.79 3.99 -18.19
CA PHE A 91 19.91 2.61 -18.67
C PHE A 91 18.57 1.90 -18.50
N VAL A 92 18.04 1.38 -19.61
CA VAL A 92 16.85 0.52 -19.61
C VAL A 92 17.34 -0.91 -19.82
N ASP A 93 17.25 -1.73 -18.77
CA ASP A 93 17.62 -3.14 -18.85
C ASP A 93 16.40 -3.98 -19.26
N SER A 94 16.56 -4.81 -20.30
CA SER A 94 15.52 -5.74 -20.76
C SER A 94 15.78 -7.18 -20.29
N SER A 95 16.54 -7.36 -19.20
CA SER A 95 16.81 -8.68 -18.62
C SER A 95 15.52 -9.49 -18.45
N LYS A 96 15.54 -10.72 -18.99
CA LYS A 96 14.44 -11.67 -18.79
C LYS A 96 14.46 -12.15 -17.34
N LEU A 97 13.29 -12.11 -16.69
CA LEU A 97 13.04 -12.66 -15.34
C LEU A 97 13.05 -14.18 -15.33
#